data_AF-A0A0A2G7T2-F1
#
_entry.id   AF-A0A0A2G7T2-F1
#
_cell.length_a   1.000
_cell.length_b   1.000
_cell.length_c   1.000
_cell.angle_alpha   90.00
_cell.angle_beta   90.00
_cell.angle_gamma   90.00
#
_symmetry.space_group_name_H-M   'P 1'
#
loop_
_entity.id
_entity.type
_entity.pdbx_description
1 polymer ?
#
loop_
_entity_poly.entity_id
_entity_poly.type
_entity_poly.pdbx_seq_one_letter_code
_entity_poly.pdbx_strand_id
1 'polypeptide(L)'
;MKHSEVSEKAIEQYLVDSVKKLGGVCLKYSNPGMVGYPDRVCLLPGGDTLWVELKSKGETLRKLQTVRIHKMVSIGHKVHVCDSKEMIDEILKPYKGRGL
;
A
#
# COMPACT_ATOMS: atom_id res chain seq x y z
N MET A 1 22.86 -10.35 3.66
CA MET A 1 21.69 -9.78 2.95
C MET A 1 21.91 -8.29 2.83
N LYS A 2 21.75 -7.69 1.64
CA LYS A 2 21.84 -6.23 1.49
C LYS A 2 20.59 -5.62 2.15
N HIS A 3 20.75 -5.01 3.32
CA HIS A 3 19.67 -4.40 4.11
C HIS A 3 18.79 -3.41 3.31
N SER A 4 19.27 -2.87 2.19
CA SER A 4 18.55 -1.91 1.36
C SER A 4 17.33 -2.48 0.64
N GLU A 5 17.31 -3.76 0.25
CA GLU A 5 16.25 -4.32 -0.61
C GLU A 5 14.94 -4.64 0.14
N VAL A 6 15.02 -4.78 1.46
CA VAL A 6 13.90 -5.14 2.36
C VAL A 6 13.47 -3.99 3.27
N SER A 7 14.05 -2.81 3.07
CA SER A 7 13.67 -1.62 3.84
C SER A 7 12.28 -1.13 3.41
N GLU A 8 11.50 -0.64 4.37
CA GLU A 8 10.18 -0.03 4.12
C GLU A 8 10.23 1.02 3.01
N LYS A 9 11.28 1.85 2.97
CA LYS A 9 11.50 2.85 1.90
C LYS A 9 11.67 2.22 0.51
N ALA A 10 12.40 1.11 0.41
CA ALA A 10 12.60 0.43 -0.87
C ALA A 10 11.32 -0.26 -1.36
N ILE A 11 10.53 -0.81 -0.44
CA ILE A 11 9.22 -1.41 -0.71
C ILE A 11 8.23 -0.32 -1.12
N GLU A 12 8.23 0.83 -0.43
CA GLU A 12 7.43 2.01 -0.78
C GLU A 12 7.72 2.50 -2.20
N GLN A 13 9.01 2.68 -2.53
CA GLN A 13 9.41 3.13 -3.85
C GLN A 13 8.95 2.15 -4.94
N TYR A 14 9.08 0.84 -4.67
CA TYR A 14 8.59 -0.19 -5.58
C TYR A 14 7.07 -0.11 -5.79
N LEU A 15 6.28 0.09 -4.74
CA LEU A 15 4.83 0.28 -4.85
C LEU A 15 4.50 1.48 -5.74
N VAL A 16 5.14 2.64 -5.50
CA VAL A 16 4.89 3.87 -6.27
C VAL A 16 5.18 3.65 -7.75
N ASP A 17 6.31 3.03 -8.08
CA ASP A 17 6.72 2.77 -9.46
C ASP A 17 5.79 1.76 -10.14
N SER A 18 5.39 0.70 -9.43
CA SER A 18 4.48 -0.33 -9.95
C SER A 18 3.08 0.21 -10.21
N VAL A 19 2.52 1.01 -9.30
CA VAL A 19 1.23 1.69 -9.52
C VAL A 19 1.30 2.65 -10.71
N LYS A 20 2.39 3.42 -10.83
CA LYS A 20 2.60 4.33 -11.98
C LYS A 20 2.69 3.58 -13.30
N LYS A 21 3.38 2.43 -13.35
CA LYS A 21 3.47 1.58 -14.55
C LYS A 21 2.11 1.03 -15.00
N LEU A 22 1.16 0.88 -14.07
CA LEU A 22 -0.21 0.49 -14.36
C LEU A 22 -1.09 1.68 -14.82
N GLY A 23 -0.52 2.89 -14.95
CA GLY A 23 -1.28 4.10 -15.25
C GLY A 23 -2.04 4.68 -14.05
N GLY A 24 -1.76 4.19 -12.84
CA GLY A 24 -2.35 4.70 -11.61
C GLY A 24 -1.57 5.84 -10.95
N VAL A 25 -2.10 6.35 -9.85
CA VAL A 25 -1.48 7.39 -8.99
C VAL A 25 -1.32 6.84 -7.58
N CYS A 26 -0.10 6.92 -7.02
CA CYS A 26 0.19 6.45 -5.67
C CYS A 26 0.47 7.62 -4.71
N LEU A 27 -0.57 8.09 -4.02
CA LEU A 27 -0.52 9.24 -3.14
C LEU A 27 0.03 8.84 -1.76
N LYS A 28 0.92 9.67 -1.20
CA LYS A 28 1.27 9.58 0.22
C LYS A 28 0.12 10.14 1.05
N TYR A 29 -0.38 9.35 1.99
CA TYR A 29 -1.43 9.78 2.89
C TYR A 29 -0.81 10.38 4.16
N SER A 30 -1.28 11.55 4.53
CA SER A 30 -1.05 12.15 5.85
C SER A 30 -2.30 12.92 6.25
N ASN A 31 -2.60 12.93 7.54
CA ASN A 31 -3.72 13.67 8.08
C ASN A 31 -3.25 14.49 9.29
N PRO A 32 -3.44 15.82 9.30
CA PRO A 32 -2.96 16.67 10.41
C PRO A 32 -3.60 16.35 11.76
N GLY A 33 -4.84 15.84 11.78
CA GLY A 33 -5.61 15.59 13.01
C GLY A 33 -5.75 14.11 13.39
N MET A 34 -5.28 13.19 12.53
CA MET A 34 -5.43 11.75 12.77
C MET A 34 -4.19 10.97 12.34
N VAL A 35 -3.81 9.99 13.15
CA VAL A 35 -2.66 9.12 12.91
C VAL A 35 -3.07 7.65 12.83
N GLY A 36 -2.18 6.82 12.26
CA GLY A 36 -2.36 5.37 12.14
C GLY A 36 -3.17 4.90 10.94
N TYR A 37 -3.44 5.77 9.96
CA TYR A 37 -3.96 5.34 8.66
C TYR A 37 -2.82 4.81 7.78
N PRO A 38 -3.13 3.97 6.76
CA PRO A 38 -2.14 3.42 5.83
C PRO A 38 -1.31 4.51 5.13
N ASP A 39 -0.06 4.20 4.81
CA ASP A 39 0.92 5.15 4.25
C ASP A 39 0.54 5.67 2.86
N ARG A 40 -0.10 4.83 2.04
CA ARG A 40 -0.34 5.10 0.62
C ARG A 40 -1.79 4.85 0.20
N VAL A 41 -2.28 5.70 -0.70
CA VAL A 41 -3.53 5.50 -1.44
C VAL A 41 -3.18 5.32 -2.91
N CYS A 42 -3.48 4.15 -3.47
CA CYS A 42 -3.27 3.82 -4.87
C CYS A 42 -4.60 3.99 -5.62
N LEU A 43 -4.67 4.99 -6.49
CA LEU A 43 -5.76 5.21 -7.43
C LEU A 43 -5.42 4.47 -8.72
N LEU A 44 -6.19 3.45 -9.07
CA LEU A 44 -5.91 2.53 -10.17
C LEU A 44 -6.93 2.72 -11.31
N PRO A 45 -6.58 2.31 -12.55
CA PRO A 45 -7.54 2.32 -13.67
C PRO A 45 -8.83 1.58 -13.33
N GLY A 46 -9.94 2.03 -13.93
CA GLY A 46 -11.28 1.49 -13.64
C GLY A 46 -11.92 2.07 -12.37
N GLY A 47 -11.31 3.07 -11.73
CA GLY A 47 -11.87 3.73 -10.54
C GLY A 47 -11.60 2.98 -9.23
N ASP A 48 -10.75 1.95 -9.26
CA ASP A 48 -10.38 1.19 -8.08
C ASP A 48 -9.45 2.00 -7.17
N THR A 49 -9.69 1.91 -5.85
CA THR A 49 -8.84 2.53 -4.83
C THR A 49 -8.34 1.45 -3.87
N LEU A 50 -7.01 1.39 -3.66
CA LEU A 50 -6.37 0.54 -2.66
C LEU A 50 -5.65 1.40 -1.61
N TRP A 51 -5.73 0.98 -0.35
CA TRP A 51 -4.89 1.51 0.72
C TRP A 51 -3.77 0.53 1.02
N VAL A 52 -2.55 1.04 1.17
CA VAL A 52 -1.38 0.20 1.45
C VAL A 52 -0.61 0.77 2.64
N GLU A 53 -0.47 -0.05 3.67
CA GLU A 53 0.43 0.16 4.81
C GLU A 53 1.71 -0.63 4.52
N LEU A 54 2.86 0.00 4.68
CA LEU A 54 4.15 -0.54 4.32
C LEU A 54 4.94 -0.86 5.59
N LYS A 55 5.58 -2.02 5.60
CA LYS A 55 6.42 -2.47 6.71
C LYS A 55 7.79 -2.88 6.19
N SER A 56 8.81 -2.75 7.02
CA SER A 56 10.03 -3.53 6.80
C SER A 56 9.75 -5.01 7.07
N LYS A 57 10.47 -5.92 6.41
CA LYS A 57 10.27 -7.36 6.60
C LYS A 57 10.37 -7.77 8.07
N GLY A 58 9.36 -8.48 8.58
CA GLY A 58 9.28 -8.93 9.97
C GLY A 58 8.75 -7.90 10.98
N GLU A 59 8.49 -6.66 10.55
CA GLU A 59 7.82 -5.66 11.37
C GLU A 59 6.31 -5.88 11.39
N THR A 60 5.67 -5.46 12.49
CA THR A 60 4.23 -5.60 12.68
C THR A 60 3.51 -4.26 12.77
N LEU A 61 2.18 -4.29 12.63
CA LEU A 61 1.34 -3.10 12.80
C LEU A 61 1.40 -2.59 14.24
N ARG A 62 1.46 -1.26 14.39
CA ARG A 62 1.22 -0.62 15.68
C ARG A 62 -0.27 -0.76 16.02
N LYS A 63 -0.60 -0.84 17.32
CA LYS A 63 -1.99 -1.03 17.81
C LYS A 63 -3.01 -0.11 17.12
N LEU A 64 -2.68 1.17 16.94
CA LEU A 64 -3.58 2.13 16.31
C LEU A 64 -3.78 1.87 14.81
N GLN A 65 -2.74 1.41 14.10
CA GLN A 65 -2.86 1.02 12.70
C GLN A 65 -3.82 -0.16 12.55
N THR A 66 -3.69 -1.17 13.43
CA THR A 66 -4.64 -2.29 13.47
C THR A 66 -6.08 -1.82 13.64
N VAL A 67 -6.35 -0.90 14.56
CA VAL A 67 -7.70 -0.35 14.79
C VAL A 67 -8.22 0.39 13.55
N ARG A 68 -7.40 1.23 12.91
CA ARG A 68 -7.80 2.00 11.72
C ARG A 68 -8.06 1.10 10.53
N ILE A 69 -7.14 0.17 10.26
CA ILE A 69 -7.26 -0.81 9.17
C ILE A 69 -8.52 -1.64 9.37
N HIS A 70 -8.76 -2.17 10.58
CA HIS A 70 -9.98 -2.92 10.88
C HIS A 70 -11.25 -2.09 10.60
N LYS A 71 -11.27 -0.82 11.02
CA LYS A 71 -12.42 0.07 10.76
C LYS A 71 -12.62 0.32 9.26
N MET A 72 -11.56 0.55 8.49
CA MET A 72 -11.63 0.77 7.04
C MET A 72 -12.15 -0.47 6.31
N VAL A 73 -11.62 -1.64 6.66
CA VAL A 73 -12.08 -2.93 6.10
C VAL A 73 -13.55 -3.16 6.45
N SER A 74 -13.97 -2.87 7.69
CA SER A 74 -15.37 -3.05 8.12
C SER A 74 -16.39 -2.20 7.36
N ILE A 75 -15.95 -1.13 6.69
CA ILE A 75 -16.80 -0.26 5.86
C ILE A 75 -16.52 -0.43 4.35
N GLY A 76 -15.82 -1.50 3.96
CA GLY A 76 -15.68 -1.91 2.56
C GLY A 76 -14.45 -1.38 1.82
N HIS A 77 -13.49 -0.76 2.51
CA HIS A 77 -12.24 -0.36 1.86
C HIS A 77 -11.27 -1.54 1.73
N LYS A 78 -10.61 -1.62 0.57
CA LYS A 78 -9.51 -2.56 0.32
C LYS A 78 -8.23 -2.00 0.95
N VAL A 79 -7.71 -2.68 1.97
CA VAL A 79 -6.49 -2.30 2.68
C VAL A 79 -5.53 -3.48 2.71
N HIS A 80 -4.28 -3.25 2.34
CA HIS A 80 -3.21 -4.26 2.35
C HIS A 80 -2.05 -3.80 3.21
N VAL A 81 -1.44 -4.75 3.92
CA VAL A 81 -0.18 -4.54 4.64
C VAL A 81 0.89 -5.28 3.86
N CYS A 82 1.92 -4.57 3.41
CA CYS A 82 2.96 -5.14 2.55
C CYS A 82 4.33 -4.95 3.18
N ASP A 83 5.09 -6.05 3.28
CA ASP A 83 6.47 -6.06 3.78
C ASP A 83 7.49 -6.58 2.75
N SER A 84 7.05 -6.70 1.50
CA SER A 84 7.81 -7.28 0.41
C SER A 84 7.31 -6.81 -0.96
N LYS A 85 8.18 -6.91 -1.98
CA LYS A 85 7.83 -6.56 -3.36
C LYS A 85 6.89 -7.59 -3.97
N GLU A 86 7.04 -8.85 -3.57
CA GLU A 86 6.23 -9.97 -4.02
C GLU A 86 4.77 -9.76 -3.60
N MET A 87 4.50 -9.35 -2.35
CA MET A 87 3.15 -8.99 -1.93
C MET A 87 2.58 -7.82 -2.73
N ILE A 88 3.39 -6.80 -3.06
CA ILE A 88 2.95 -5.69 -3.93
C ILE A 88 2.54 -6.23 -5.29
N ASP A 89 3.33 -7.11 -5.89
CA ASP A 89 3.02 -7.72 -7.18
C ASP A 89 1.73 -8.54 -7.15
N GLU A 90 1.48 -9.26 -6.05
CA GLU A 90 0.25 -10.03 -5.86
C GLU A 90 -0.99 -9.14 -5.76
N ILE A 91 -0.97 -8.10 -4.93
CA ILE A 91 -2.12 -7.21 -4.77
C ILE A 91 -2.39 -6.38 -6.03
N LEU A 92 -1.36 -6.09 -6.84
CA LEU A 92 -1.48 -5.33 -8.08
C LEU A 92 -1.79 -6.21 -9.30
N LYS A 93 -1.63 -7.53 -9.20
CA LYS A 93 -1.89 -8.49 -10.30
C LYS A 93 -3.25 -8.30 -10.97
N PRO A 94 -4.37 -8.07 -10.24
CA PRO A 94 -5.69 -7.91 -10.87
C PRO A 94 -5.79 -6.72 -11.82
N TYR A 95 -4.93 -5.71 -11.68
CA TYR A 95 -4.98 -4.45 -12.41
C TYR A 95 -4.04 -4.43 -13.63
N LYS A 96 -3.23 -5.47 -13.82
CA LYS A 96 -2.39 -5.63 -15.02
C LYS A 96 -3.28 -5.77 -16.25
N GLY A 97 -2.94 -5.05 -17.33
CA GLY A 97 -3.68 -5.09 -18.59
C GLY A 97 -5.05 -4.40 -18.57
N ARG A 98 -5.41 -3.71 -17.49
CA ARG A 98 -6.61 -2.84 -17.42
C ARG A 98 -6.35 -1.40 -17.87
N GLY A 99 -5.21 -1.16 -18.52
CA GLY A 99 -4.93 0.14 -19.14
C GLY A 99 -5.99 0.44 -20.20
N LEU A 100 -6.33 1.73 -20.33
CA LEU A 100 -7.23 2.26 -21.35
C LEU A 100 -6.94 1.69 -22.75
#